data_AF-A0AAW2JHP1-F1
#
_entry.id   AF-A0AAW2JHP1-F1
#
_cell.length_a   1.000
_cell.length_b   1.000
_cell.length_c   1.000
_cell.angle_alpha   90.00
_cell.angle_beta   90.00
_cell.angle_gamma   90.00
#
_symmetry.space_group_name_H-M   'P 1'
#
loop_
_entity.id
_entity.type
_entity.pdbx_description
1 polymer ?
#
loop_
_entity_poly.entity_id
_entity_poly.type
_entity_poly.pdbx_seq_one_letter_code
_entity_poly.pdbx_strand_id
1 'polypeptide(L)'
;MGGLGRYRLRQSTIWTFNSATGSWGWKKLLKLRPLLRRGVTYKIGDGSSFNLWQDIWHERGPLCLTFPQGPRITGLPLTTPLSSVLQRNQWCWPALTDPEIVAQLPPTDPTAADMICWNSSSGKYTLKSAVLLIQPSTPRVFWFGLLQGKFKIPRHGFILWMAILEKLSTMDKPWVPRAENGCVLCGGQFDETHEFVF
;
A
#
# COMPACT_ATOMS: atom_id res chain seq x y z
N MET A 1 -24.59 -2.62 9.24
CA MET A 1 -23.41 -3.07 10.02
C MET A 1 -22.30 -2.03 9.89
N GLY A 2 -22.02 -1.20 10.91
CA GLY A 2 -21.07 -0.09 10.74
C GLY A 2 -20.57 0.60 12.01
N GLY A 3 -20.52 -0.10 13.15
CA GLY A 3 -20.30 0.52 14.48
C GLY A 3 -18.90 0.37 15.10
N LEU A 4 -17.95 -0.32 14.46
CA LEU A 4 -16.70 -0.71 15.14
C LEU A 4 -15.53 0.29 14.96
N GLY A 5 -15.64 1.27 14.06
CA GLY A 5 -14.54 2.20 13.74
C GLY A 5 -14.42 3.44 14.64
N ARG A 6 -15.53 3.93 15.23
CA ARG A 6 -15.55 5.25 15.90
C ARG A 6 -14.96 5.27 17.32
N TYR A 7 -14.92 4.14 18.03
CA TYR A 7 -14.46 4.11 19.43
C TYR A 7 -12.93 4.17 19.57
N ARG A 8 -12.16 3.62 18.63
CA ARG A 8 -10.68 3.55 18.74
C ARG A 8 -9.96 4.77 18.19
N LEU A 9 -10.56 5.47 17.23
CA LEU A 9 -9.91 6.59 16.56
C LEU A 9 -10.22 7.96 17.18
N ARG A 10 -10.96 8.05 18.31
CA ARG A 10 -11.16 9.28 19.11
C ARG A 10 -11.37 10.55 18.27
N GLN A 11 -12.45 10.60 17.48
CA GLN A 11 -12.79 11.74 16.61
C GLN A 11 -11.75 12.08 15.51
N SER A 12 -10.81 11.17 15.26
CA SER A 12 -9.86 11.25 14.15
C SER A 12 -10.06 10.14 13.13
N THR A 13 -9.42 10.27 11.97
CA THR A 13 -9.49 9.28 10.90
C THR A 13 -8.27 8.38 10.91
N ILE A 14 -8.29 7.32 10.09
CA ILE A 14 -7.09 6.50 9.88
C ILE A 14 -5.91 7.33 9.39
N TRP A 15 -6.10 8.52 8.80
CA TRP A 15 -5.03 9.33 8.24
C TRP A 15 -4.37 10.26 9.25
N THR A 16 -5.14 10.80 10.19
CA THR A 16 -4.69 11.81 11.16
C THR A 16 -4.45 11.26 12.56
N PHE A 17 -4.90 10.04 12.86
CA PHE A 17 -4.72 9.44 14.17
C PHE A 17 -3.24 9.38 14.58
N ASN A 18 -2.93 9.78 15.81
CA ASN A 18 -1.57 9.74 16.33
C ASN A 18 -1.15 8.29 16.63
N SER A 19 -0.15 7.77 15.90
CA SER A 19 0.35 6.41 16.13
C SER A 19 1.00 6.21 17.49
N ALA A 20 1.52 7.26 18.14
CA ALA A 20 2.21 7.14 19.43
C ALA A 20 1.30 6.61 20.54
N THR A 21 0.02 7.00 20.51
CA THR A 21 -1.01 6.65 21.50
C THR A 21 -1.73 5.33 21.21
N GLY A 22 -1.43 4.67 20.09
CA GLY A 22 -2.04 3.40 19.72
C GLY A 22 -1.33 2.16 20.31
N SER A 23 -2.02 1.02 20.30
CA SER A 23 -1.38 -0.27 20.61
C SER A 23 -0.29 -0.61 19.59
N TRP A 24 0.58 -1.57 19.92
CA TRP A 24 1.66 -2.00 19.01
C TRP A 24 1.14 -2.45 17.63
N GLY A 25 0.03 -3.18 17.61
CA GLY A 25 -0.64 -3.57 16.36
C GLY A 25 -1.13 -2.37 15.54
N TRP A 26 -1.73 -1.37 16.19
CA TRP A 26 -2.10 -0.12 15.51
C TRP A 26 -0.89 0.62 14.97
N LYS A 27 0.20 0.73 15.72
CA LYS A 27 1.45 1.34 15.25
C LYS A 27 1.94 0.67 13.96
N LYS A 28 1.92 -0.67 13.88
CA LYS A 28 2.29 -1.42 12.68
C LYS A 28 1.31 -1.20 11.52
N LEU A 29 0.00 -1.24 11.79
CA LEU A 29 -1.03 -1.01 10.77
C LEU A 29 -0.93 0.40 10.16
N LEU A 30 -0.71 1.43 10.99
CA LEU A 30 -0.63 2.82 10.53
C LEU A 30 0.63 3.10 9.69
N LYS A 31 1.70 2.28 9.81
CA LYS A 31 2.84 2.35 8.88
C LYS A 31 2.45 2.03 7.44
N LEU A 32 1.30 1.38 7.20
CA LEU A 32 0.78 1.09 5.87
C LEU A 32 0.00 2.25 5.23
N ARG A 33 -0.20 3.39 5.94
CA ARG A 33 -0.88 4.58 5.39
C ARG A 33 -0.36 5.00 4.01
N PRO A 34 0.96 5.09 3.74
CA PRO A 34 1.45 5.50 2.43
C PRO A 34 1.04 4.52 1.32
N LEU A 35 0.96 3.23 1.62
CA LEU A 35 0.49 2.21 0.69
C LEU A 35 -1.02 2.33 0.48
N LEU A 36 -1.79 2.44 1.56
CA LEU A 36 -3.25 2.63 1.48
C LEU A 36 -3.61 3.88 0.67
N ARG A 37 -2.89 5.00 0.86
CA ARG A 37 -3.12 6.25 0.12
C ARG A 37 -2.98 6.07 -1.39
N ARG A 38 -2.08 5.20 -1.85
CA ARG A 38 -1.93 4.87 -3.28
C ARG A 38 -3.03 3.93 -3.80
N GLY A 39 -3.62 3.15 -2.89
CA GLY A 39 -4.54 2.06 -3.20
C GLY A 39 -6.01 2.41 -3.09
N VAL A 40 -6.36 3.60 -2.60
CA VAL A 40 -7.76 4.01 -2.45
C VAL A 40 -8.02 5.34 -3.13
N THR A 41 -9.24 5.50 -3.64
CA THR A 41 -9.74 6.73 -4.25
C THR A 41 -11.03 7.11 -3.53
N TYR A 42 -11.15 8.38 -3.17
CA TYR A 42 -12.33 8.93 -2.54
C TYR A 42 -13.23 9.52 -3.63
N LYS A 43 -14.45 9.00 -3.77
CA LYS A 43 -15.48 9.55 -4.64
C LYS A 43 -16.47 10.32 -3.78
N ILE A 44 -16.50 11.63 -4.00
CA ILE A 44 -17.31 12.54 -3.19
C ILE A 44 -18.72 12.55 -3.76
N GLY A 45 -19.66 12.15 -2.92
CA GLY A 45 -21.09 12.19 -3.20
C GLY A 45 -21.72 13.42 -2.56
N ASP A 46 -22.61 13.18 -1.62
CA ASP A 46 -23.22 14.18 -0.73
C ASP A 46 -22.26 14.81 0.29
N GLY A 47 -21.04 14.28 0.45
CA GLY A 47 -20.02 14.76 1.39
C GLY A 47 -20.37 14.53 2.87
N SER A 48 -21.41 13.76 3.17
CA SER A 48 -21.90 13.58 4.55
C SER A 48 -21.04 12.61 5.37
N SER A 49 -20.34 11.69 4.70
CA SER A 49 -19.56 10.63 5.32
C SER A 49 -18.09 10.97 5.45
N PHE A 50 -17.57 11.84 4.59
CA PHE A 50 -16.18 12.28 4.62
C PHE A 50 -15.94 13.47 5.54
N ASN A 51 -14.78 13.45 6.19
CA ASN A 51 -14.33 14.55 7.02
C ASN A 51 -13.54 15.57 6.20
N LEU A 52 -13.93 16.85 6.33
CA LEU A 52 -13.32 17.97 5.61
C LEU A 52 -11.81 18.04 5.80
N TRP A 53 -11.34 17.89 7.03
CA TRP A 53 -9.96 18.18 7.42
C TRP A 53 -9.06 16.95 7.42
N GLN A 54 -9.64 15.78 7.73
CA GLN A 54 -8.90 14.60 8.15
C GLN A 54 -8.89 13.47 7.13
N ASP A 55 -9.81 13.46 6.15
CA ASP A 55 -9.79 12.47 5.07
C ASP A 55 -8.95 12.92 3.88
N ILE A 56 -8.53 11.95 3.06
CA ILE A 56 -7.65 12.17 1.89
C ILE A 56 -8.47 12.41 0.60
N TRP A 57 -9.59 13.12 0.69
CA TRP A 57 -10.41 13.42 -0.48
C TRP A 57 -9.75 14.43 -1.43
N HIS A 58 -8.77 15.21 -0.94
CA HIS A 58 -7.95 16.13 -1.72
C HIS A 58 -6.58 15.52 -2.07
N GLU A 59 -5.98 15.89 -3.22
CA GLU A 59 -4.70 15.33 -3.68
C GLU A 59 -3.56 15.53 -2.68
N ARG A 60 -3.54 16.70 -2.02
CA ARG A 60 -2.59 17.04 -0.93
C ARG A 60 -2.75 16.15 0.31
N GLY A 61 -3.85 15.43 0.45
CA GLY A 61 -4.16 14.56 1.58
C GLY A 61 -4.97 15.30 2.64
N PRO A 62 -4.86 14.92 3.93
CA PRO A 62 -5.65 15.56 4.99
C PRO A 62 -5.30 17.04 5.08
N LEU A 63 -6.29 17.91 4.88
CA LEU A 63 -6.08 19.35 4.86
C LEU A 63 -5.57 19.89 6.20
N CYS A 64 -5.88 19.28 7.35
CA CYS A 64 -5.32 19.73 8.64
C CYS A 64 -3.82 19.49 8.78
N LEU A 65 -3.22 18.60 7.99
CA LEU A 65 -1.77 18.39 7.98
C LEU A 65 -1.07 19.41 7.08
N THR A 66 -1.73 19.80 5.98
CA THR A 66 -1.20 20.79 5.02
C THR A 66 -1.45 22.22 5.51
N PHE A 67 -2.58 22.45 6.17
CA PHE A 67 -3.07 23.73 6.67
C PHE A 67 -3.46 23.61 8.15
N PRO A 68 -2.49 23.53 9.08
CA PRO A 68 -2.79 23.31 10.51
C PRO A 68 -3.67 24.39 11.14
N GLN A 69 -3.61 25.62 10.61
CA GLN A 69 -4.43 26.74 11.07
C GLN A 69 -5.83 26.79 10.43
N GLY A 70 -6.07 25.99 9.37
CA GLY A 70 -7.32 26.00 8.61
C GLY A 70 -8.59 25.90 9.48
N PRO A 71 -8.69 24.92 10.40
CA PRO A 71 -9.86 24.81 11.29
C PRO A 71 -10.13 26.06 12.12
N ARG A 72 -9.07 26.72 12.61
CA ARG A 72 -9.19 27.92 13.45
C ARG A 72 -9.65 29.12 12.63
N ILE A 73 -9.06 29.34 11.46
CA ILE A 73 -9.35 30.54 10.69
C ILE A 73 -10.71 30.41 9.97
N THR A 74 -11.10 29.21 9.54
CA THR A 74 -12.41 28.96 8.91
C THR A 74 -13.56 28.86 9.92
N GLY A 75 -13.25 28.67 11.21
CA GLY A 75 -14.25 28.35 12.23
C GLY A 75 -14.85 26.94 12.12
N LEU A 76 -14.32 26.09 11.23
CA LEU A 76 -14.80 24.72 11.03
C LEU A 76 -13.96 23.74 11.86
N PRO A 77 -14.51 23.06 12.89
CA PRO A 77 -13.75 22.14 13.72
C PRO A 77 -13.20 20.94 12.94
N LEU A 78 -12.18 20.24 13.48
CA LEU A 78 -11.56 19.07 12.83
C LEU A 78 -12.55 17.93 12.51
N THR A 79 -13.68 17.86 13.20
CA THR A 79 -14.73 16.86 13.00
C THR A 79 -15.76 17.24 11.94
N THR A 80 -15.62 18.41 11.30
CA THR A 80 -16.56 18.93 10.31
C THR A 80 -16.73 18.00 9.11
N PRO A 81 -17.96 17.68 8.70
CA PRO A 81 -18.21 16.91 7.48
C PRO A 81 -17.88 17.73 6.23
N LEU A 82 -17.49 17.05 5.16
CA LEU A 82 -17.17 17.67 3.88
C LEU A 82 -18.39 18.41 3.28
N SER A 83 -19.60 17.93 3.56
CA SER A 83 -20.86 18.57 3.16
C SER A 83 -21.02 20.01 3.64
N SER A 84 -20.30 20.45 4.68
CA SER A 84 -20.32 21.84 5.16
C SER A 84 -19.82 22.85 4.12
N VAL A 85 -18.94 22.43 3.22
CA VAL A 85 -18.38 23.26 2.14
C VAL A 85 -18.90 22.85 0.77
N LEU A 86 -19.93 22.01 0.70
CA LEU A 86 -20.60 21.59 -0.53
C LEU A 86 -22.05 22.07 -0.51
N GLN A 87 -22.37 23.12 -1.27
CA GLN A 87 -23.74 23.61 -1.39
C GLN A 87 -24.18 23.56 -2.85
N ARG A 88 -25.34 22.93 -3.12
CA ARG A 88 -25.95 22.87 -4.46
C ARG A 88 -24.95 22.44 -5.57
N ASN A 89 -24.13 21.44 -5.26
CA ASN A 89 -23.08 20.93 -6.15
C ASN A 89 -21.93 21.90 -6.47
N GLN A 90 -21.70 22.89 -5.60
CA GLN A 90 -20.59 23.81 -5.70
C GLN A 90 -19.78 23.83 -4.40
N TRP A 91 -18.48 23.98 -4.55
CA TRP A 91 -17.57 24.18 -3.43
C TRP A 91 -17.73 25.59 -2.89
N CYS A 92 -18.28 25.70 -1.68
CA CYS A 92 -18.49 26.94 -0.97
C CYS A 92 -17.56 27.00 0.24
N TRP A 93 -16.32 27.44 -0.01
CA TRP A 93 -15.36 27.64 1.06
C TRP A 93 -15.65 28.94 1.82
N PRO A 94 -15.54 28.96 3.16
CA PRO A 94 -15.47 30.21 3.91
C PRO A 94 -14.24 31.03 3.50
N ALA A 95 -14.13 32.26 3.99
CA ALA A 95 -13.18 33.32 3.55
C ALA A 95 -11.67 32.97 3.50
N LEU A 96 -11.28 31.74 3.78
CA LEU A 96 -9.98 31.20 3.41
C LEU A 96 -10.09 30.40 2.15
N THR A 97 -9.43 30.90 1.13
CA THR A 97 -9.06 30.07 0.01
C THR A 97 -7.59 30.27 -0.23
N ASP A 98 -6.79 29.30 0.23
CA ASP A 98 -5.52 29.11 -0.45
C ASP A 98 -5.89 28.76 -1.91
N PRO A 99 -5.49 29.59 -2.89
CA PRO A 99 -5.84 29.37 -4.29
C PRO A 99 -5.43 27.98 -4.78
N GLU A 100 -4.42 27.37 -4.17
CA GLU A 100 -3.96 26.03 -4.51
C GLU A 100 -4.97 24.93 -4.10
N ILE A 101 -5.75 25.13 -3.04
CA ILE A 101 -6.82 24.19 -2.65
C ILE A 101 -7.96 24.25 -3.66
N VAL A 102 -8.38 25.45 -4.05
CA VAL A 102 -9.51 25.62 -4.97
C VAL A 102 -9.15 25.24 -6.40
N ALA A 103 -7.88 25.35 -6.78
CA ALA A 103 -7.42 24.91 -8.10
C ALA A 103 -7.49 23.39 -8.32
N GLN A 104 -7.50 22.58 -7.26
CA GLN A 104 -7.40 21.11 -7.33
C GLN A 104 -8.60 20.38 -6.72
N LEU A 105 -9.78 20.98 -6.84
CA LEU A 105 -10.99 20.38 -6.28
C LEU A 105 -11.47 19.19 -7.11
N PRO A 106 -11.68 18.02 -6.49
CA PRO A 106 -12.22 16.85 -7.19
C PRO A 106 -13.68 17.06 -7.60
N PRO A 107 -14.15 16.33 -8.64
CA PRO A 107 -15.55 16.34 -9.03
C PRO A 107 -16.45 15.71 -7.95
N THR A 108 -17.68 16.19 -7.87
CA THR A 108 -18.69 15.75 -6.88
C THR A 108 -19.97 15.28 -7.57
N ASP A 109 -20.63 14.27 -6.99
CA ASP A 109 -21.95 13.81 -7.41
C ASP A 109 -22.94 13.83 -6.23
N PRO A 110 -23.72 14.91 -6.06
CA PRO A 110 -24.54 15.12 -4.86
C PRO A 110 -25.74 14.17 -4.80
N THR A 111 -26.03 13.45 -5.88
CA THR A 111 -27.09 12.44 -5.94
C THR A 111 -26.62 11.07 -5.47
N ALA A 112 -25.31 10.88 -5.41
CA ALA A 112 -24.67 9.67 -4.92
C ALA A 112 -24.23 9.80 -3.45
N ALA A 113 -24.07 8.66 -2.79
CA ALA A 113 -23.42 8.62 -1.48
C ALA A 113 -21.90 8.68 -1.64
N ASP A 114 -21.21 9.21 -0.64
CA ASP A 114 -19.76 9.13 -0.51
C ASP A 114 -19.25 7.68 -0.60
N MET A 115 -18.20 7.44 -1.39
CA MET A 115 -17.64 6.09 -1.59
C MET A 115 -16.11 6.09 -1.56
N ILE A 116 -15.54 5.15 -0.80
CA ILE A 116 -14.11 4.81 -0.89
C ILE A 116 -13.98 3.62 -1.83
N CYS A 117 -13.30 3.81 -2.95
CA CYS A 117 -13.03 2.77 -3.93
C CYS A 117 -11.58 2.29 -3.82
N TRP A 118 -11.34 1.02 -4.12
CA TRP A 118 -9.98 0.54 -4.34
C TRP A 118 -9.50 0.99 -5.72
N ASN A 119 -8.24 1.37 -5.85
CA ASN A 119 -7.63 1.74 -7.12
C ASN A 119 -7.36 0.47 -7.96
N SER A 120 -8.42 -0.03 -8.58
CA SER A 120 -8.44 -1.14 -9.53
C SER A 120 -9.50 -0.89 -10.59
N SER A 121 -9.41 -1.61 -11.71
CA SER A 121 -10.41 -1.55 -12.78
C SER A 121 -11.84 -1.88 -12.31
N SER A 122 -11.98 -2.67 -11.25
CA SER A 122 -13.28 -3.02 -10.68
C SER A 122 -13.74 -2.10 -9.55
N GLY A 123 -12.88 -1.19 -9.07
CA GLY A 123 -13.14 -0.36 -7.88
C GLY A 123 -13.18 -1.14 -6.56
N LYS A 124 -13.01 -2.47 -6.61
CA LYS A 124 -13.14 -3.38 -5.46
C LYS A 124 -11.78 -3.86 -4.99
N TYR A 125 -11.66 -4.00 -3.67
CA TYR A 125 -10.49 -4.60 -3.06
C TYR A 125 -10.41 -6.08 -3.42
N THR A 126 -9.22 -6.53 -3.82
CA THR A 126 -8.89 -7.95 -3.94
C THR A 126 -7.50 -8.19 -3.35
N LEU A 127 -7.24 -9.40 -2.85
CA LEU A 127 -5.90 -9.74 -2.37
C LEU A 127 -4.85 -9.55 -3.47
N LYS A 128 -5.19 -9.92 -4.72
CA LYS A 128 -4.33 -9.73 -5.89
C LYS A 128 -3.96 -8.25 -6.11
N SER A 129 -4.95 -7.35 -6.10
CA SER A 129 -4.70 -5.92 -6.30
C SER A 129 -3.92 -5.29 -5.15
N ALA A 130 -4.12 -5.75 -3.91
CA ALA A 130 -3.32 -5.33 -2.76
C ALA A 130 -1.86 -5.77 -2.88
N VAL A 131 -1.63 -7.03 -3.25
CA VAL A 131 -0.28 -7.57 -3.45
C VAL A 131 0.46 -6.83 -4.57
N LEU A 132 -0.20 -6.59 -5.70
CA LEU A 132 0.38 -5.82 -6.81
C LEU A 132 0.75 -4.38 -6.42
N LEU A 133 0.04 -3.78 -5.47
CA LEU A 133 0.34 -2.44 -4.98
C LEU A 133 1.57 -2.40 -4.05
N ILE A 134 1.81 -3.50 -3.32
CA ILE A 134 2.94 -3.65 -2.40
C ILE A 134 4.20 -4.10 -3.16
N GLN A 135 4.03 -4.97 -4.16
CA GLN A 135 5.14 -5.49 -4.93
C GLN A 135 5.76 -4.36 -5.76
N PRO A 136 7.08 -4.13 -5.66
CA PRO A 136 7.78 -3.29 -6.61
C PRO A 136 7.57 -3.86 -8.02
N SER A 137 7.49 -2.98 -9.02
CA SER A 137 7.48 -3.40 -10.42
C SER A 137 8.86 -3.99 -10.73
N THR A 138 9.02 -5.28 -10.48
CA THR A 138 10.23 -6.00 -10.82
C THR A 138 10.09 -6.52 -12.25
N PRO A 139 11.12 -6.35 -13.09
CA PRO A 139 11.10 -6.93 -14.42
C PRO A 139 10.91 -8.44 -14.29
N ARG A 140 10.04 -8.99 -15.15
CA ARG A 140 9.85 -10.44 -15.21
C ARG A 140 11.17 -11.07 -15.67
N VAL A 141 11.85 -11.75 -14.76
CA VAL A 141 13.06 -12.51 -15.06
C VAL A 141 12.76 -13.64 -16.06
N PHE A 142 13.68 -13.89 -16.99
CA PHE A 142 13.48 -14.84 -18.09
C PHE A 142 13.18 -16.27 -17.59
N TRP A 143 13.75 -16.65 -16.45
CA TRP A 143 13.56 -17.96 -15.82
C TRP A 143 12.27 -18.09 -15.00
N PHE A 144 11.45 -17.04 -14.89
CA PHE A 144 10.18 -17.11 -14.16
C PHE A 144 9.24 -18.19 -14.71
N GLY A 145 9.29 -18.45 -16.03
CA GLY A 145 8.53 -19.53 -16.66
C GLY A 145 8.92 -20.92 -16.16
N LEU A 146 10.20 -21.13 -15.84
CA LEU A 146 10.72 -22.40 -15.30
C LEU A 146 10.13 -22.69 -13.91
N LEU A 147 9.95 -21.65 -13.09
CA LEU A 147 9.31 -21.78 -11.78
C LEU A 147 7.79 -21.95 -11.82
N GLN A 148 7.15 -21.60 -12.94
CA GLN A 148 5.69 -21.64 -13.11
C GLN A 148 5.18 -22.88 -13.87
N GLY A 149 6.04 -23.87 -14.13
CA GLY A 149 5.70 -25.08 -14.86
C GLY A 149 4.52 -25.88 -14.28
N LYS A 150 4.01 -26.84 -15.07
CA LYS A 150 2.83 -27.65 -14.72
C LYS A 150 2.98 -28.44 -13.40
N PHE A 151 4.21 -28.78 -13.00
CA PHE A 151 4.50 -29.50 -11.76
C PHE A 151 4.83 -28.52 -10.62
N LYS A 152 3.79 -27.91 -10.05
CA LYS A 152 3.89 -26.95 -8.94
C LYS A 152 4.16 -27.64 -7.60
N ILE A 153 5.35 -28.21 -7.43
CA ILE A 153 5.81 -28.68 -6.13
C ILE A 153 6.63 -27.54 -5.49
N PRO A 154 6.12 -26.87 -4.43
CA PRO A 154 6.78 -25.68 -3.86
C PRO A 154 8.23 -25.92 -3.48
N ARG A 155 8.54 -27.12 -2.97
CA ARG A 155 9.91 -27.52 -2.60
C ARG A 155 10.86 -27.49 -3.82
N HIS A 156 10.46 -28.05 -4.95
CA HIS A 156 11.30 -28.09 -6.15
C HIS A 156 11.45 -26.70 -6.77
N GLY A 157 10.36 -25.91 -6.80
CA GLY A 157 10.43 -24.51 -7.26
C GLY A 157 11.38 -23.67 -6.41
N PHE A 158 11.38 -23.87 -5.09
CA PHE A 158 12.32 -23.19 -4.19
C PHE A 158 13.77 -23.62 -4.44
N ILE A 159 14.04 -24.93 -4.56
CA ILE A 159 15.38 -25.44 -4.85
C ILE A 159 15.88 -24.90 -6.20
N LEU A 160 15.05 -24.93 -7.24
CA LEU A 160 15.38 -24.40 -8.57
C LEU A 160 15.63 -22.89 -8.53
N TRP A 161 14.83 -22.14 -7.78
CA TRP A 161 15.05 -20.70 -7.57
C TRP A 161 16.39 -20.41 -6.88
N MET A 162 16.74 -21.20 -5.86
CA MET A 162 18.04 -21.11 -5.19
C MET A 162 19.19 -21.53 -6.10
N ALA A 163 18.98 -22.51 -6.97
CA ALA A 163 19.94 -22.92 -7.99
C ALA A 163 20.19 -21.77 -8.96
N ILE A 164 19.16 -21.18 -9.56
CA ILE A 164 19.30 -20.07 -10.52
C ILE A 164 20.01 -18.86 -9.91
N LEU A 165 19.85 -18.60 -8.61
CA LEU A 165 20.51 -17.50 -7.90
C LEU A 165 21.91 -17.86 -7.37
N GLU A 166 22.42 -19.06 -7.68
CA GLU A 166 23.68 -19.62 -7.19
C GLU A 166 23.81 -19.57 -5.66
N LYS A 167 22.69 -19.77 -4.96
CA LYS A 167 22.61 -19.75 -3.49
C LYS A 167 22.63 -21.14 -2.88
N LEU A 168 22.73 -22.19 -3.69
CA LEU A 168 22.95 -23.55 -3.20
C LEU A 168 24.40 -23.72 -2.74
N SER A 169 24.58 -24.60 -1.77
CA SER A 169 25.87 -24.92 -1.17
C SER A 169 26.63 -25.90 -2.08
N THR A 170 27.27 -25.39 -3.12
CA THR A 170 28.21 -26.11 -4.01
C THR A 170 29.65 -25.92 -3.52
N MET A 171 30.57 -26.82 -3.88
CA MET A 171 31.97 -26.83 -3.37
C MET A 171 32.81 -25.62 -3.84
N ASP A 172 32.33 -24.90 -4.84
CA ASP A 172 32.91 -23.65 -5.34
C ASP A 172 32.65 -22.44 -4.41
N LYS A 173 31.75 -22.53 -3.43
CA LYS A 173 31.47 -21.43 -2.51
C LYS A 173 32.46 -21.39 -1.34
N PRO A 174 33.01 -20.22 -0.98
CA PRO A 174 34.09 -20.10 0.00
C PRO A 174 33.70 -20.44 1.44
N TRP A 175 32.39 -20.51 1.74
CA TRP A 175 31.87 -20.89 3.06
C TRP A 175 31.52 -22.38 3.18
N VAL A 176 31.73 -23.18 2.12
CA VAL A 176 31.48 -24.62 2.12
C VAL A 176 32.81 -25.34 2.40
N PRO A 177 32.87 -26.22 3.43
CA PRO A 177 34.07 -27.02 3.67
C PRO A 177 34.37 -27.88 2.45
N ARG A 178 35.58 -27.76 1.89
CA ARG A 178 36.01 -28.61 0.77
C ARG A 178 36.11 -30.05 1.27
N ALA A 179 35.41 -30.97 0.61
CA ALA A 179 35.63 -32.40 0.86
C ALA A 179 36.97 -32.84 0.28
N GLU A 180 37.67 -33.70 1.01
CA GLU A 180 38.98 -34.24 0.61
C GLU A 180 38.92 -35.13 -0.65
N ASN A 181 37.73 -35.61 -1.01
CA ASN A 181 37.53 -36.60 -2.08
C ASN A 181 37.07 -36.00 -3.43
N GLY A 182 37.11 -34.67 -3.59
CA GLY A 182 36.64 -34.00 -4.80
C GLY A 182 35.14 -34.19 -5.07
N CYS A 183 34.72 -34.00 -6.33
CA CYS A 183 33.33 -34.18 -6.75
C CYS A 183 32.86 -35.64 -6.67
N VAL A 184 31.78 -35.90 -5.93
CA VAL A 184 31.22 -37.26 -5.77
C VAL A 184 30.56 -37.74 -7.07
N LEU A 185 30.02 -36.81 -7.86
CA LEU A 185 29.34 -37.13 -9.12
C LEU A 185 30.31 -37.57 -10.24
N CYS A 186 31.53 -37.04 -10.26
CA CYS A 186 32.54 -37.38 -11.26
C CYS A 186 33.73 -38.16 -10.69
N GLY A 187 33.59 -38.73 -9.49
CA GLY A 187 34.62 -39.57 -8.86
C GLY A 187 35.93 -38.84 -8.56
N GLY A 188 35.87 -37.54 -8.24
CA GLY A 188 37.03 -36.73 -7.84
C GLY A 188 37.88 -36.17 -8.98
N GLN A 189 37.45 -36.31 -10.25
CA GLN A 189 38.20 -35.77 -11.40
C GLN A 189 38.16 -34.24 -11.52
N PHE A 190 37.10 -33.60 -11.02
CA PHE A 190 36.89 -32.16 -11.09
C PHE A 190 36.31 -31.65 -9.75
N ASP A 191 36.37 -30.34 -9.52
CA ASP A 191 35.68 -29.69 -8.41
C ASP A 191 34.18 -29.52 -8.72
N GLU A 192 33.31 -29.72 -7.74
CA GLU A 192 31.86 -29.46 -7.89
C GLU A 192 31.60 -27.95 -7.95
N THR A 193 31.43 -27.43 -9.15
CA THR A 193 30.99 -26.04 -9.37
C THR A 193 29.48 -25.97 -9.58
N HIS A 194 28.91 -24.78 -9.39
CA HIS A 194 27.50 -24.56 -9.63
C HIS A 194 27.09 -24.88 -11.08
N GLU A 195 27.86 -24.43 -12.08
CA GLU A 195 27.63 -24.71 -13.51
C GLU A 195 27.74 -26.20 -13.87
N PHE A 196 28.49 -26.98 -13.10
CA PHE A 196 28.61 -28.41 -13.35
C PHE A 196 27.35 -29.18 -12.89
N VAL A 197 26.65 -28.66 -11.87
CA VAL A 197 25.50 -29.33 -11.25
C VAL A 197 24.16 -28.90 -11.87
N PHE A 198 24.07 -27.70 -12.45
CA PHE A 198 22.81 -27.08 -12.93
C PHE A 198 22.94 -26.48 -14.33
#